data_AF-A0A927FI47-F1
#
_entry.id   AF-A0A927FI47-F1
#
_cell.length_a   1.000
_cell.length_b   1.000
_cell.length_c   1.000
_cell.angle_alpha   90.00
_cell.angle_beta   90.00
_cell.angle_gamma   90.00
#
_symmetry.space_group_name_H-M   'P 1'
#
loop_
_entity.id
_entity.type
_entity.pdbx_description
1 polymer ?
#
loop_
_entity_poly.entity_id
_entity_poly.type
_entity_poly.pdbx_seq_one_letter_code
_entity_poly.pdbx_strand_id
1 'polypeptide(L)'
;MIRISELKLPLSALPVEVRRAADAPTETDEDRIPPPHPEAALRQLAAKALDIDVSDIATLHVFKRSFDARKAELLAVFIVDISLSHAQDEAAVLQKFDKNPHIQPTPDMTWHPPCHAPADFGKHEGERPVVVGFGPCGMFAALSLAQMGFKPIVLERGKTVRERTKDTWGLWRKKQLHPESNVQFGEGGAGTFSDGKLYSQIKDPRHLGRKVMDEFVKAGAPADILFAAHPHIGTFKLVKVVENIREQITALGGEIRFEQRVTDLLLSPAEDGYQLTGLQVLDQKTGHSHPLATCHVVLALGHSSRDTFVMLHQRGVALQAKSFSIGVRIEHPQSVIDQARWGRHAGHPLLGAADYKLVHHAQNGRAVYSFCMCPGGTVVAATSEPGRVVTNGMSQYSRNERNANAGMVVGIDPPDYPLDTSAWQAAFGDVKGEKLAQEALQLAKQNPPVPHPLAGIVLQRQLESRAFEVGGGTYEAPGQLVGDFLAQRPSSRWGSVLPSYKPGVKLGQLADVLPDYAVTAMREALPVFGRKIKGYDMPDAVMTGVETRTSSPLKIPRGDDFQSINTLGLYPAGEGASYAGGILSAGVDGIKVAEALAHHIVHG
;
A
#
# COMPACT_ATOMS: atom_id res chain seq x y z
N MET A 1 -24.09 23.84 -3.32
CA MET A 1 -23.71 22.97 -4.44
C MET A 1 -24.51 21.67 -4.34
N ILE A 2 -24.89 21.07 -5.47
CA ILE A 2 -25.77 19.89 -5.55
C ILE A 2 -24.99 18.71 -6.13
N ARG A 3 -25.04 17.54 -5.48
CA ARG A 3 -24.45 16.29 -5.95
C ARG A 3 -25.50 15.41 -6.62
N ILE A 4 -25.20 14.93 -7.83
CA ILE A 4 -26.02 13.96 -8.58
C ILE A 4 -25.21 12.67 -8.75
N SER A 5 -25.70 11.52 -8.25
CA SER A 5 -24.89 10.29 -8.11
C SER A 5 -25.04 9.21 -9.18
N GLU A 6 -25.85 9.44 -10.23
CA GLU A 6 -26.12 8.41 -11.24
C GLU A 6 -26.41 8.98 -12.64
N LEU A 7 -25.49 9.77 -13.19
CA LEU A 7 -25.56 10.17 -14.61
C LEU A 7 -24.89 9.09 -15.47
N LYS A 8 -25.63 8.54 -16.44
CA LYS A 8 -25.14 7.43 -17.27
C LYS A 8 -24.99 7.84 -18.73
N LEU A 9 -23.87 7.49 -19.32
CA LEU A 9 -23.59 7.65 -20.73
C LEU A 9 -23.10 6.32 -21.33
N PRO A 10 -23.47 5.98 -22.56
CA PRO A 10 -22.85 4.86 -23.25
C PRO A 10 -21.37 5.14 -23.47
N LEU A 11 -20.53 4.10 -23.47
CA LEU A 11 -19.07 4.27 -23.68
C LEU A 11 -18.74 5.06 -24.95
N SER A 12 -19.55 4.91 -26.01
CA SER A 12 -19.40 5.62 -27.29
C SER A 12 -19.66 7.13 -27.22
N ALA A 13 -20.29 7.62 -26.15
CA ALA A 13 -20.52 9.05 -25.95
C ALA A 13 -19.37 9.75 -25.20
N LEU A 14 -18.36 9.01 -24.74
CA LEU A 14 -17.20 9.60 -24.09
C LEU A 14 -16.15 9.98 -25.14
N PRO A 15 -15.49 11.15 -25.00
CA PRO A 15 -14.39 11.51 -25.88
C PRO A 15 -13.25 10.51 -25.68
N VAL A 16 -12.74 9.97 -26.78
CA VAL A 16 -11.58 9.09 -26.78
C VAL A 16 -10.43 9.83 -27.44
N GLU A 17 -9.41 10.19 -26.67
CA GLU A 17 -8.12 10.59 -27.24
C GLU A 17 -7.33 9.32 -27.57
N VAL A 18 -7.05 9.11 -28.85
CA VAL A 18 -6.21 8.00 -29.31
C VAL A 18 -4.77 8.51 -29.38
N ARG A 19 -3.97 8.23 -28.36
CA ARG A 19 -2.50 8.35 -28.44
C ARG A 19 -1.91 7.00 -28.85
N ARG A 20 -1.02 6.98 -29.84
CA ARG A 20 -0.38 5.74 -30.30
C ARG A 20 0.67 5.29 -29.28
N ALA A 21 0.65 4.00 -28.93
CA ALA A 21 1.62 3.40 -27.99
C ALA A 21 3.08 3.44 -28.49
N ALA A 22 3.32 3.66 -29.79
CA ALA A 22 4.65 3.68 -30.39
C ALA A 22 5.44 5.00 -30.17
N ASP A 23 4.79 6.05 -29.68
CA ASP A 23 5.36 7.41 -29.59
C ASP A 23 5.92 7.77 -28.20
N ALA A 24 5.90 6.87 -27.21
CA ALA A 24 6.28 7.19 -25.84
C ALA A 24 7.45 6.34 -25.30
N PRO A 25 8.71 6.63 -25.70
CA PRO A 25 9.87 6.15 -24.93
C PRO A 25 10.10 6.98 -23.65
N THR A 26 9.42 8.12 -23.49
CA THR A 26 9.39 8.94 -22.26
C THR A 26 8.05 9.64 -22.13
N GLU A 27 7.32 9.34 -21.04
CA GLU A 27 6.08 10.02 -20.66
C GLU A 27 6.31 11.53 -20.49
N THR A 28 5.45 12.36 -21.11
CA THR A 28 5.50 13.83 -21.12
C THR A 28 4.55 14.42 -20.09
N ASP A 29 4.64 15.73 -19.80
CA ASP A 29 3.67 16.40 -18.92
C ASP A 29 2.24 16.36 -19.50
N GLU A 30 2.08 16.25 -20.82
CA GLU A 30 0.77 16.07 -21.47
C GLU A 30 0.10 14.73 -21.13
N ASP A 31 0.86 13.72 -20.70
CA ASP A 31 0.34 12.42 -20.23
C ASP A 31 -0.17 12.47 -18.77
N ARG A 32 -0.05 13.62 -18.11
CA ARG A 32 -0.65 13.89 -16.79
C ARG A 32 -2.01 14.58 -16.89
N ILE A 33 -2.38 15.06 -18.09
CA ILE A 33 -3.67 15.68 -18.34
C ILE A 33 -4.69 14.57 -18.60
N PRO A 34 -5.73 14.44 -17.76
CA PRO A 34 -6.76 13.44 -18.00
C PRO A 34 -7.54 13.76 -19.29
N PRO A 35 -8.04 12.73 -20.00
CA PRO A 35 -8.91 12.96 -21.14
C PRO A 35 -10.15 13.74 -20.68
N PRO A 36 -10.66 14.68 -21.51
CA PRO A 36 -11.76 15.54 -21.12
C PRO A 36 -13.04 14.73 -20.81
N HIS A 37 -13.90 15.28 -19.97
CA HIS A 37 -15.23 14.72 -19.74
C HIS A 37 -16.21 15.18 -20.81
N PRO A 38 -17.28 14.40 -21.12
CA PRO A 38 -18.35 14.83 -22.02
C PRO A 38 -19.26 15.87 -21.34
N GLU A 39 -18.71 17.03 -20.99
CA GLU A 39 -19.35 18.03 -20.12
C GLU A 39 -20.70 18.49 -20.64
N ALA A 40 -20.84 18.73 -21.95
CA ALA A 40 -22.11 19.13 -22.55
C ALA A 40 -23.22 18.09 -22.32
N ALA A 41 -22.90 16.80 -22.52
CA ALA A 41 -23.85 15.71 -22.28
C ALA A 41 -24.17 15.56 -20.78
N LEU A 42 -23.17 15.73 -19.91
CA LEU A 42 -23.37 15.69 -18.46
C LEU A 42 -24.24 16.85 -17.96
N ARG A 43 -24.05 18.06 -18.50
CA ARG A 43 -24.89 19.24 -18.20
C ARG A 43 -26.34 19.01 -18.62
N GLN A 44 -26.58 18.45 -19.81
CA GLN A 44 -27.94 18.09 -20.24
C GLN A 44 -28.59 17.06 -19.33
N LEU A 45 -27.85 16.01 -18.94
CA LEU A 45 -28.36 14.99 -18.02
C LEU A 45 -28.62 15.55 -16.62
N ALA A 46 -27.75 16.43 -16.12
CA ALA A 46 -27.91 17.09 -14.82
C ALA A 46 -29.13 18.03 -14.81
N ALA A 47 -29.27 18.88 -15.83
CA ALA A 47 -30.42 19.78 -15.99
C ALA A 47 -31.74 19.00 -16.03
N LYS A 48 -31.78 17.91 -16.81
CA LYS A 48 -32.94 17.00 -16.87
C LYS A 48 -33.22 16.34 -15.52
N ALA A 49 -32.18 15.93 -14.79
CA ALA A 49 -32.35 15.29 -13.47
C ALA A 49 -32.90 16.25 -12.41
N LEU A 50 -32.57 17.53 -12.51
CA LEU A 50 -33.01 18.59 -11.59
C LEU A 50 -34.25 19.36 -12.06
N ASP A 51 -34.72 19.11 -13.29
CA ASP A 51 -35.83 19.83 -13.91
C ASP A 51 -35.61 21.35 -13.87
N ILE A 52 -34.45 21.76 -14.41
CA ILE A 52 -33.96 23.15 -14.58
C ILE A 52 -33.43 23.35 -16.00
N ASP A 53 -33.17 24.59 -16.41
CA ASP A 53 -32.51 24.87 -17.69
C ASP A 53 -31.00 24.62 -17.62
N VAL A 54 -30.40 24.20 -18.75
CA VAL A 54 -28.95 23.97 -18.82
C VAL A 54 -28.15 25.25 -18.54
N SER A 55 -28.71 26.42 -18.87
CA SER A 55 -28.12 27.74 -18.59
C SER A 55 -28.08 28.09 -17.10
N ASP A 56 -28.88 27.40 -16.27
CA ASP A 56 -28.92 27.64 -14.83
C ASP A 56 -27.74 26.97 -14.11
N ILE A 57 -26.98 26.10 -14.81
CA ILE A 57 -25.79 25.45 -14.27
C ILE A 57 -24.57 26.35 -14.49
N ALA A 58 -24.05 26.96 -13.42
CA ALA A 58 -22.83 27.73 -13.45
C ALA A 58 -21.60 26.84 -13.65
N THR A 59 -21.42 25.85 -12.77
CA THR A 59 -20.29 24.92 -12.84
C THR A 59 -20.74 23.47 -12.74
N LEU A 60 -20.01 22.58 -13.40
CA LEU A 60 -20.13 21.14 -13.27
C LEU A 60 -18.75 20.56 -13.03
N HIS A 61 -18.60 19.83 -11.92
CA HIS A 61 -17.39 19.12 -11.56
C HIS A 61 -17.69 17.62 -11.51
N VAL A 62 -16.86 16.80 -12.17
CA VAL A 62 -16.98 15.34 -12.09
C VAL A 62 -16.32 14.86 -10.81
N PHE A 63 -17.13 14.46 -9.83
CA PHE A 63 -16.65 13.91 -8.58
C PHE A 63 -16.19 12.46 -8.72
N LYS A 64 -16.88 11.65 -9.53
CA LYS A 64 -16.51 10.25 -9.76
C LYS A 64 -16.93 9.78 -11.14
N ARG A 65 -16.13 8.89 -11.74
CA ARG A 65 -16.41 8.12 -12.94
C ARG A 65 -16.11 6.64 -12.71
N SER A 66 -17.09 5.79 -12.99
CA SER A 66 -16.96 4.33 -13.00
C SER A 66 -17.51 3.74 -14.30
N PHE A 67 -17.28 2.44 -14.50
CA PHE A 67 -17.81 1.69 -15.64
C PHE A 67 -18.65 0.52 -15.16
N ASP A 68 -19.86 0.38 -15.70
CA ASP A 68 -20.73 -0.77 -15.50
C ASP A 68 -20.63 -1.72 -16.69
N ALA A 69 -19.90 -2.83 -16.49
CA ALA A 69 -19.70 -3.87 -17.49
C ALA A 69 -20.60 -5.11 -17.27
N ARG A 70 -21.66 -5.00 -16.44
CA ARG A 70 -22.58 -6.13 -16.18
C ARG A 70 -23.58 -6.37 -17.31
N LYS A 71 -23.79 -5.38 -18.18
CA LYS A 71 -24.68 -5.44 -19.34
C LYS A 71 -23.88 -5.58 -20.63
N ALA A 72 -24.54 -6.01 -21.70
CA ALA A 72 -23.92 -6.14 -23.04
C ALA A 72 -23.44 -4.78 -23.60
N GLU A 73 -24.13 -3.70 -23.24
CA GLU A 73 -23.69 -2.33 -23.46
C GLU A 73 -23.00 -1.82 -22.19
N LEU A 74 -21.75 -1.38 -22.33
CA LEU A 74 -20.96 -0.84 -21.24
C LEU A 74 -21.32 0.64 -21.04
N LEU A 75 -21.71 0.99 -19.81
CA LEU A 75 -22.08 2.35 -19.44
C LEU A 75 -20.99 2.99 -18.57
N ALA A 76 -20.65 4.23 -18.87
CA ALA A 76 -19.94 5.09 -17.94
C ALA A 76 -20.94 5.72 -16.97
N VAL A 77 -20.65 5.63 -15.68
CA VAL A 77 -21.48 6.19 -14.61
C VAL A 77 -20.72 7.31 -13.94
N PHE A 78 -21.36 8.47 -13.83
CA PHE A 78 -20.78 9.69 -13.29
C PHE A 78 -21.51 10.13 -12.02
N ILE A 79 -20.74 10.59 -11.05
CA ILE A 79 -21.19 11.43 -9.94
C ILE A 79 -20.67 12.84 -10.25
N VAL A 80 -21.57 13.82 -10.26
CA VAL A 80 -21.22 15.22 -10.53
C VAL A 80 -21.65 16.11 -9.37
N ASP A 81 -20.86 17.14 -9.12
CA ASP A 81 -21.21 18.26 -8.25
C ASP A 81 -21.46 19.48 -9.14
N ILE A 82 -22.59 20.17 -8.93
CA ILE A 82 -22.94 21.36 -9.72
C ILE A 82 -23.23 22.56 -8.82
N SER A 83 -22.84 23.74 -9.30
CA SER A 83 -23.34 25.01 -8.76
C SER A 83 -24.31 25.65 -9.74
N LEU A 84 -25.32 26.34 -9.21
CA LEU A 84 -26.27 27.09 -10.02
C LEU A 84 -25.80 28.52 -10.24
N SER A 85 -26.18 29.13 -11.36
CA SER A 85 -25.94 30.55 -11.70
C SER A 85 -26.49 31.49 -10.63
N HIS A 86 -27.53 31.05 -9.93
CA HIS A 86 -28.15 31.72 -8.80
C HIS A 86 -28.06 30.82 -7.57
N ALA A 87 -27.02 31.03 -6.74
CA ALA A 87 -26.74 30.16 -5.60
C ALA A 87 -27.90 30.04 -4.60
N GLN A 88 -28.73 31.08 -4.48
CA GLN A 88 -29.92 31.06 -3.63
C GLN A 88 -30.97 30.00 -4.04
N ASP A 89 -30.97 29.57 -5.31
CA ASP A 89 -31.96 28.61 -5.83
C ASP A 89 -31.58 27.16 -5.48
N GLU A 90 -30.33 26.90 -5.09
CA GLU A 90 -29.85 25.56 -4.77
C GLU A 90 -30.64 24.93 -3.62
N ALA A 91 -30.99 25.72 -2.60
CA ALA A 91 -31.78 25.25 -1.46
C ALA A 91 -33.19 24.82 -1.88
N ALA A 92 -33.84 25.58 -2.77
CA ALA A 92 -35.17 25.25 -3.28
C ALA A 92 -35.14 23.99 -4.15
N VAL A 93 -34.13 23.84 -5.02
CA VAL A 93 -33.93 22.62 -5.81
C VAL A 93 -33.71 21.41 -4.90
N LEU A 94 -32.83 21.52 -3.89
CA LEU A 94 -32.60 20.43 -2.94
C LEU A 94 -33.87 20.04 -2.17
N GLN A 95 -34.69 21.02 -1.78
CA GLN A 95 -35.96 20.76 -1.11
C GLN A 95 -36.96 20.03 -2.03
N LYS A 96 -37.01 20.36 -3.33
CA LYS A 96 -37.83 19.68 -4.34
C LYS A 96 -37.48 18.19 -4.48
N PHE A 97 -36.22 17.82 -4.23
CA PHE A 97 -35.70 16.46 -4.40
C PHE A 97 -35.28 15.80 -3.07
N ASP A 98 -35.81 16.23 -1.93
CA ASP A 98 -35.45 15.74 -0.59
C ASP A 98 -35.54 14.21 -0.42
N LYS A 99 -36.48 13.57 -1.12
CA LYS A 99 -36.70 12.11 -1.13
C LYS A 99 -35.90 11.36 -2.19
N ASN A 100 -35.18 12.04 -3.08
CA ASN A 100 -34.40 11.40 -4.12
C ASN A 100 -32.99 11.06 -3.59
N PRO A 101 -32.65 9.77 -3.40
CA PRO A 101 -31.34 9.39 -2.86
C PRO A 101 -30.17 9.74 -3.78
N HIS A 102 -30.42 10.07 -5.05
CA HIS A 102 -29.40 10.41 -6.03
C HIS A 102 -29.12 11.90 -6.16
N ILE A 103 -29.91 12.76 -5.50
CA ILE A 103 -29.75 14.21 -5.51
C ILE A 103 -29.61 14.67 -4.06
N GLN A 104 -28.43 15.15 -3.70
CA GLN A 104 -28.10 15.49 -2.31
C GLN A 104 -27.29 16.78 -2.26
N PRO A 105 -27.26 17.49 -1.11
CA PRO A 105 -26.26 18.53 -0.92
C PRO A 105 -24.85 17.94 -1.10
N THR A 106 -23.99 18.61 -1.85
CA THR A 106 -22.58 18.20 -1.94
C THR A 106 -21.95 18.29 -0.54
N PRO A 107 -21.39 17.19 0.02
CA PRO A 107 -20.74 17.23 1.32
C PRO A 107 -19.55 18.16 1.35
N ASP A 108 -19.30 18.81 2.49
CA ASP A 108 -18.03 19.48 2.72
C ASP A 108 -16.95 18.41 2.96
N MET A 109 -16.01 18.32 2.02
CA MET A 109 -14.91 17.36 2.05
C MET A 109 -13.58 18.02 2.40
N THR A 110 -13.62 19.30 2.81
CA THR A 110 -12.43 20.07 3.16
C THR A 110 -11.87 19.57 4.49
N TRP A 111 -10.57 19.33 4.53
CA TRP A 111 -9.91 19.05 5.80
C TRP A 111 -9.62 20.35 6.53
N HIS A 112 -10.12 20.44 7.76
CA HIS A 112 -9.83 21.52 8.68
C HIS A 112 -8.85 21.03 9.75
N PRO A 113 -7.69 21.70 9.92
CA PRO A 113 -6.77 21.38 11.01
C PRO A 113 -7.48 21.52 12.36
N PRO A 114 -7.39 20.53 13.26
CA PRO A 114 -8.09 20.58 14.56
C PRO A 114 -7.45 21.56 15.54
N CYS A 115 -6.15 21.85 15.40
CA CYS A 115 -5.42 22.80 16.21
C CYS A 115 -4.19 23.32 15.45
N HIS A 116 -3.52 24.30 16.04
CA HIS A 116 -2.25 24.84 15.56
C HIS A 116 -1.23 24.84 16.69
N ALA A 117 0.04 24.71 16.32
CA ALA A 117 1.13 24.80 17.27
C ALA A 117 1.14 26.18 17.96
N PRO A 118 1.49 26.24 19.26
CA PRO A 118 1.66 27.51 19.96
C PRO A 118 2.64 28.46 19.26
N ALA A 119 2.53 29.75 19.56
CA ALA A 119 3.56 30.71 19.17
C ALA A 119 4.93 30.22 19.68
N ASP A 120 5.97 30.36 18.86
CA ASP A 120 7.34 29.94 19.17
C ASP A 120 7.61 28.43 19.33
N PHE A 121 6.66 27.56 18.95
CA PHE A 121 6.84 26.11 19.02
C PHE A 121 8.12 25.60 18.29
N GLY A 122 8.82 24.67 18.92
CA GLY A 122 10.01 24.01 18.38
C GLY A 122 11.30 24.79 18.58
N LYS A 123 11.33 25.73 19.54
CA LYS A 123 12.55 26.44 19.96
C LYS A 123 13.31 25.70 21.05
N HIS A 124 12.63 24.89 21.86
CA HIS A 124 13.28 24.12 22.92
C HIS A 124 13.58 22.69 22.46
N GLU A 125 14.69 22.13 22.94
CA GLU A 125 15.07 20.75 22.67
C GLU A 125 14.00 19.80 23.22
N GLY A 126 13.64 18.77 22.45
CA GLY A 126 12.61 17.81 22.83
C GLY A 126 11.16 18.18 22.47
N GLU A 127 10.88 19.44 22.11
CA GLU A 127 9.51 19.85 21.75
C GLU A 127 9.02 19.28 20.43
N ARG A 128 9.91 19.23 19.42
CA ARG A 128 9.53 18.86 18.06
C ARG A 128 9.13 17.38 18.01
N PRO A 129 7.95 17.04 17.47
CA PRO A 129 7.56 15.66 17.30
C PRO A 129 8.42 14.99 16.23
N VAL A 130 8.73 13.72 16.44
CA VAL A 130 9.54 12.92 15.52
C VAL A 130 8.66 11.90 14.81
N VAL A 131 8.84 11.76 13.50
CA VAL A 131 8.18 10.73 12.68
C VAL A 131 9.25 9.76 12.18
N VAL A 132 9.12 8.48 12.50
CA VAL A 132 10.06 7.43 12.10
C VAL A 132 9.50 6.67 10.91
N GLY A 133 10.16 6.81 9.76
CA GLY A 133 9.75 6.27 8.46
C GLY A 133 9.03 7.30 7.59
N PHE A 134 9.38 7.35 6.31
CA PHE A 134 8.84 8.27 5.32
C PHE A 134 8.07 7.55 4.20
N GLY A 135 7.34 6.49 4.56
CA GLY A 135 6.28 5.90 3.73
C GLY A 135 4.98 6.74 3.75
N PRO A 136 3.89 6.30 3.08
CA PRO A 136 2.65 7.08 3.01
C PRO A 136 2.12 7.52 4.38
N CYS A 137 2.16 6.65 5.39
CA CYS A 137 1.73 7.02 6.74
C CYS A 137 2.59 8.13 7.36
N GLY A 138 3.91 7.95 7.40
CA GLY A 138 4.81 8.95 7.99
C GLY A 138 4.83 10.26 7.22
N MET A 139 4.73 10.20 5.89
CA MET A 139 4.65 11.36 5.01
C MET A 139 3.41 12.21 5.30
N PHE A 140 2.24 11.60 5.43
CA PHE A 140 1.00 12.33 5.74
C PHE A 140 0.89 12.75 7.21
N ALA A 141 1.53 12.03 8.13
CA ALA A 141 1.70 12.47 9.51
C ALA A 141 2.57 13.74 9.57
N ALA A 142 3.75 13.70 8.94
CA ALA A 142 4.67 14.83 8.88
C ALA A 142 4.07 16.04 8.14
N LEU A 143 3.42 15.82 6.99
CA LEU A 143 2.75 16.89 6.25
C LEU A 143 1.66 17.56 7.08
N SER A 144 0.80 16.77 7.74
CA SER A 144 -0.28 17.33 8.55
C SER A 144 0.25 18.07 9.79
N LEU A 145 1.28 17.53 10.47
CA LEU A 145 1.96 18.22 11.57
C LEU A 145 2.60 19.54 11.12
N ALA A 146 3.25 19.54 9.95
CA ALA A 146 3.87 20.73 9.38
C ALA A 146 2.81 21.78 8.97
N GLN A 147 1.70 21.36 8.36
CA GLN A 147 0.55 22.23 8.04
C GLN A 147 -0.08 22.87 9.30
N MET A 148 -0.01 22.18 10.44
CA MET A 148 -0.43 22.70 11.75
C MET A 148 0.65 23.52 12.47
N GLY A 149 1.87 23.62 11.93
CA GLY A 149 2.96 24.43 12.49
C GLY A 149 3.88 23.71 13.48
N PHE A 150 3.75 22.39 13.67
CA PHE A 150 4.52 21.61 14.65
C PHE A 150 5.96 21.25 14.21
N LYS A 151 6.40 21.69 13.02
CA LYS A 151 7.80 21.55 12.54
C LYS A 151 8.42 20.14 12.78
N PRO A 152 7.76 19.05 12.33
CA PRO A 152 8.19 17.68 12.67
C PRO A 152 9.61 17.37 12.18
N ILE A 153 10.30 16.46 12.87
CA ILE A 153 11.54 15.84 12.39
C ILE A 153 11.21 14.44 11.86
N VAL A 154 11.51 14.17 10.61
CA VAL A 154 11.35 12.84 10.01
C VAL A 154 12.70 12.13 9.97
N LEU A 155 12.75 10.91 10.48
CA LEU A 155 13.91 10.01 10.37
C LEU A 155 13.57 8.87 9.40
N GLU A 156 14.26 8.82 8.27
CA GLU A 156 14.13 7.74 7.28
C GLU A 156 15.44 6.96 7.20
N ARG A 157 15.36 5.63 7.36
CA ARG A 157 16.53 4.76 7.30
C ARG A 157 17.09 4.66 5.88
N GLY A 158 16.26 4.70 4.86
CA GLY A 158 16.74 4.64 3.49
C GLY A 158 17.11 5.99 2.91
N LYS A 159 17.40 5.96 1.61
CA LYS A 159 17.90 7.11 0.85
C LYS A 159 16.78 7.92 0.21
N THR A 160 17.16 9.07 -0.33
CA THR A 160 16.35 9.83 -1.28
C THR A 160 15.95 8.96 -2.48
N VAL A 161 14.81 9.26 -3.09
CA VAL A 161 14.15 8.36 -4.05
C VAL A 161 14.99 8.10 -5.30
N ARG A 162 15.82 9.06 -5.74
CA ARG A 162 16.70 8.89 -6.90
C ARG A 162 17.84 7.92 -6.61
N GLU A 163 18.50 8.09 -5.47
CA GLU A 163 19.56 7.17 -5.02
C GLU A 163 18.98 5.78 -4.72
N ARG A 164 17.82 5.73 -4.07
CA ARG A 164 17.05 4.52 -3.81
C ARG A 164 16.67 3.76 -5.08
N THR A 165 16.31 4.48 -6.14
CA THR A 165 16.00 3.88 -7.46
C THR A 165 17.23 3.18 -8.03
N LYS A 166 18.40 3.82 -7.95
CA LYS A 166 19.66 3.23 -8.39
C LYS A 166 19.99 1.96 -7.60
N ASP A 167 19.85 2.00 -6.28
CA ASP A 167 20.13 0.87 -5.39
C ASP A 167 19.16 -0.31 -5.64
N THR A 168 17.86 -0.02 -5.78
CA THR A 168 16.83 -1.02 -6.14
C THR A 168 17.13 -1.67 -7.49
N TRP A 169 17.54 -0.88 -8.49
CA TRP A 169 17.97 -1.42 -9.79
C TRP A 169 19.28 -2.21 -9.70
N GLY A 170 20.13 -1.90 -8.73
CA GLY A 170 21.31 -2.70 -8.39
C GLY A 170 20.94 -4.14 -8.08
N LEU A 171 19.89 -4.37 -7.28
CA LEU A 171 19.37 -5.71 -7.02
C LEU A 171 18.83 -6.34 -8.30
N TRP A 172 17.92 -5.64 -8.97
CA TRP A 172 17.19 -6.20 -10.11
C TRP A 172 18.08 -6.51 -11.30
N ARG A 173 19.16 -5.77 -11.52
CA ARG A 173 20.04 -5.95 -12.69
C ARG A 173 21.37 -6.62 -12.38
N LYS A 174 21.90 -6.42 -11.17
CA LYS A 174 23.25 -6.85 -10.79
C LYS A 174 23.26 -7.83 -9.62
N LYS A 175 22.09 -8.25 -9.11
CA LYS A 175 21.97 -9.15 -7.96
C LYS A 175 22.61 -8.56 -6.67
N GLN A 176 22.69 -7.23 -6.57
CA GLN A 176 23.30 -6.51 -5.46
C GLN A 176 22.22 -5.86 -4.58
N LEU A 177 21.97 -6.45 -3.41
CA LEU A 177 21.04 -5.89 -2.42
C LEU A 177 21.74 -4.82 -1.56
N HIS A 178 21.09 -3.67 -1.41
CA HIS A 178 21.38 -2.70 -0.34
C HIS A 178 20.31 -2.83 0.75
N PRO A 179 20.61 -3.43 1.93
CA PRO A 179 19.60 -3.76 2.94
C PRO A 179 18.84 -2.56 3.51
N GLU A 180 19.43 -1.36 3.45
CA GLU A 180 18.87 -0.11 3.96
C GLU A 180 18.23 0.75 2.86
N SER A 181 18.37 0.37 1.58
CA SER A 181 17.89 1.15 0.43
C SER A 181 17.41 0.21 -0.68
N ASN A 182 16.11 -0.06 -0.70
CA ASN A 182 15.49 -1.09 -1.55
C ASN A 182 13.98 -0.83 -1.72
N VAL A 183 13.25 -1.81 -2.26
CA VAL A 183 11.80 -1.74 -2.44
C VAL A 183 11.04 -1.43 -1.15
N GLN A 184 11.56 -1.82 0.02
CA GLN A 184 10.91 -1.60 1.31
C GLN A 184 11.29 -0.25 1.95
N PHE A 185 12.57 0.13 1.86
CA PHE A 185 13.15 1.24 2.64
C PHE A 185 13.67 2.38 1.78
N GLY A 186 13.46 3.61 2.26
CA GLY A 186 13.80 4.87 1.61
C GLY A 186 12.60 5.76 1.33
N GLU A 187 12.85 6.91 0.72
CA GLU A 187 11.86 7.95 0.46
C GLU A 187 10.60 7.39 -0.23
N GLY A 188 9.44 7.59 0.40
CA GLY A 188 8.13 7.09 -0.04
C GLY A 188 7.78 5.66 0.42
N GLY A 189 8.70 4.98 1.13
CA GLY A 189 8.50 3.64 1.70
C GLY A 189 8.12 2.59 0.66
N ALA A 190 7.40 1.55 1.06
CA ALA A 190 6.98 0.46 0.17
C ALA A 190 6.03 0.90 -0.97
N GLY A 191 5.41 2.09 -0.86
CA GLY A 191 4.48 2.59 -1.87
C GLY A 191 5.15 3.00 -3.18
N THR A 192 6.42 3.40 -3.16
CA THR A 192 7.10 4.02 -4.32
C THR A 192 7.21 3.11 -5.53
N PHE A 193 7.67 1.86 -5.35
CA PHE A 193 7.83 0.88 -6.43
C PHE A 193 6.60 -0.02 -6.52
N SER A 194 5.45 0.59 -6.80
CA SER A 194 4.17 -0.08 -6.91
C SER A 194 3.32 0.48 -8.06
N ASP A 195 2.18 -0.15 -8.35
CA ASP A 195 1.16 0.42 -9.24
C ASP A 195 0.53 1.71 -8.65
N GLY A 196 0.71 1.96 -7.34
CA GLY A 196 0.24 3.20 -6.71
C GLY A 196 -1.28 3.27 -6.58
N LYS A 197 -1.95 2.14 -6.28
CA LYS A 197 -3.41 2.07 -6.15
C LYS A 197 -3.90 2.89 -4.97
N LEU A 198 -4.93 3.70 -5.20
CA LEU A 198 -5.49 4.63 -4.22
C LEU A 198 -6.97 4.35 -3.90
N TYR A 199 -7.41 3.11 -3.96
CA TYR A 199 -8.74 2.73 -3.46
C TYR A 199 -8.61 1.90 -2.19
N SER A 200 -9.54 2.09 -1.25
CA SER A 200 -9.56 1.39 0.02
C SER A 200 -10.98 0.98 0.40
N GLN A 201 -11.09 -0.01 1.27
CA GLN A 201 -12.36 -0.47 1.85
C GLN A 201 -12.62 0.15 3.25
N ILE A 202 -11.74 1.03 3.73
CA ILE A 202 -11.95 1.71 5.01
C ILE A 202 -13.17 2.63 4.94
N LYS A 203 -13.91 2.72 6.05
CA LYS A 203 -14.91 3.77 6.22
C LYS A 203 -14.19 5.09 6.49
N ASP A 204 -14.60 6.13 5.77
CA ASP A 204 -14.00 7.45 5.84
C ASP A 204 -15.07 8.56 5.92
N PRO A 205 -15.78 8.66 7.06
CA PRO A 205 -16.83 9.67 7.24
C PRO A 205 -16.28 11.10 7.31
N ARG A 206 -14.97 11.26 7.52
CA ARG A 206 -14.27 12.54 7.61
C ARG A 206 -13.60 12.96 6.28
N HIS A 207 -13.78 12.15 5.22
CA HIS A 207 -13.23 12.41 3.89
C HIS A 207 -11.70 12.59 3.86
N LEU A 208 -10.97 11.99 4.79
CA LEU A 208 -9.51 12.09 4.85
C LEU A 208 -8.81 11.46 3.64
N GLY A 209 -9.43 10.45 3.02
CA GLY A 209 -8.97 9.88 1.77
C GLY A 209 -8.99 10.92 0.63
N ARG A 210 -9.95 11.85 0.66
CA ARG A 210 -9.98 12.97 -0.30
C ARG A 210 -8.81 13.91 -0.06
N LYS A 211 -8.54 14.30 1.19
CA LYS A 211 -7.32 15.06 1.55
C LYS A 211 -6.06 14.37 1.02
N VAL A 212 -5.90 13.06 1.23
CA VAL A 212 -4.71 12.32 0.74
C VAL A 212 -4.56 12.47 -0.78
N MET A 213 -5.64 12.27 -1.54
CA MET A 213 -5.59 12.39 -3.00
C MET A 213 -5.36 13.83 -3.46
N ASP A 214 -5.97 14.82 -2.80
CA ASP A 214 -5.75 16.24 -3.12
C ASP A 214 -4.29 16.64 -2.88
N GLU A 215 -3.66 16.21 -1.79
CA GLU A 215 -2.23 16.47 -1.55
C GLU A 215 -1.34 15.77 -2.59
N PHE A 216 -1.69 14.56 -3.04
CA PHE A 216 -0.97 13.92 -4.15
C PHE A 216 -1.09 14.73 -5.44
N VAL A 217 -2.27 15.26 -5.78
CA VAL A 217 -2.46 16.11 -6.97
C VAL A 217 -1.69 17.42 -6.83
N LYS A 218 -1.74 18.09 -5.66
CA LYS A 218 -0.91 19.28 -5.38
C LYS A 218 0.58 19.00 -5.54
N ALA A 219 1.00 17.79 -5.21
CA ALA A 219 2.37 17.31 -5.40
C ALA A 219 2.65 16.78 -6.83
N GLY A 220 1.73 16.93 -7.79
CA GLY A 220 1.96 16.63 -9.21
C GLY A 220 1.51 15.24 -9.67
N ALA A 221 0.69 14.54 -8.89
CA ALA A 221 0.00 13.33 -9.36
C ALA A 221 -1.07 13.70 -10.42
N PRO A 222 -1.42 12.77 -11.33
CA PRO A 222 -2.49 12.99 -12.30
C PRO A 222 -3.83 13.34 -11.63
N ALA A 223 -4.55 14.30 -12.18
CA ALA A 223 -5.82 14.76 -11.59
C ALA A 223 -6.95 13.72 -11.69
N ASP A 224 -6.81 12.70 -12.55
CA ASP A 224 -7.78 11.61 -12.66
C ASP A 224 -7.94 10.79 -11.39
N ILE A 225 -6.95 10.80 -10.49
CA ILE A 225 -7.07 10.08 -9.21
C ILE A 225 -8.23 10.61 -8.36
N LEU A 226 -8.66 11.85 -8.60
CA LEU A 226 -9.77 12.48 -7.87
C LEU A 226 -11.14 12.02 -8.32
N PHE A 227 -11.27 11.44 -9.51
CA PHE A 227 -12.56 11.02 -10.05
C PHE A 227 -12.59 9.54 -10.51
N ALA A 228 -11.47 8.92 -10.84
CA ALA A 228 -11.48 7.52 -11.27
C ALA A 228 -11.96 6.59 -10.15
N ALA A 229 -12.75 5.56 -10.49
CA ALA A 229 -13.26 4.61 -9.49
C ALA A 229 -12.18 3.71 -8.87
N HIS A 230 -11.15 3.35 -9.66
CA HIS A 230 -9.99 2.58 -9.21
C HIS A 230 -8.71 3.36 -9.54
N PRO A 231 -8.46 4.48 -8.85
CA PRO A 231 -7.38 5.39 -9.17
C PRO A 231 -6.02 4.75 -8.89
N HIS A 232 -5.03 5.11 -9.70
CA HIS A 232 -3.64 4.70 -9.51
C HIS A 232 -2.68 5.78 -10.04
N ILE A 233 -1.47 5.83 -9.50
CA ILE A 233 -0.44 6.82 -9.89
C ILE A 233 0.65 6.19 -10.77
N GLY A 234 1.05 4.94 -10.50
CA GLY A 234 2.19 4.29 -11.14
C GLY A 234 3.56 4.73 -10.58
N THR A 235 4.54 3.83 -10.65
CA THR A 235 5.85 3.99 -9.97
C THR A 235 6.62 5.26 -10.34
N PHE A 236 6.78 5.57 -11.63
CA PHE A 236 7.61 6.73 -12.00
C PHE A 236 6.99 8.08 -11.62
N LYS A 237 5.66 8.19 -11.65
CA LYS A 237 4.97 9.41 -11.17
C LYS A 237 5.10 9.57 -9.65
N LEU A 238 5.05 8.47 -8.91
CA LEU A 238 5.24 8.49 -7.45
C LEU A 238 6.59 9.06 -7.04
N VAL A 239 7.67 8.84 -7.82
CA VAL A 239 9.00 9.40 -7.51
C VAL A 239 8.93 10.93 -7.35
N LYS A 240 8.37 11.63 -8.35
CA LYS A 240 8.25 13.10 -8.34
C LYS A 240 7.26 13.58 -7.28
N VAL A 241 6.15 12.86 -7.09
CA VAL A 241 5.13 13.19 -6.08
C VAL A 241 5.73 13.16 -4.69
N VAL A 242 6.53 12.15 -4.35
CA VAL A 242 7.16 12.05 -3.03
C VAL A 242 8.23 13.14 -2.83
N GLU A 243 9.03 13.44 -3.86
CA GLU A 243 10.00 14.57 -3.80
C GLU A 243 9.28 15.88 -3.48
N ASN A 244 8.17 16.16 -4.16
CA ASN A 244 7.39 17.39 -3.95
C ASN A 244 6.75 17.45 -2.57
N ILE A 245 6.26 16.33 -2.01
CA ILE A 245 5.73 16.31 -0.65
C ILE A 245 6.83 16.56 0.38
N ARG A 246 8.04 15.99 0.20
CA ARG A 246 9.19 16.32 1.04
C ARG A 246 9.48 17.82 1.00
N GLU A 247 9.51 18.42 -0.18
CA GLU A 247 9.75 19.85 -0.35
C GLU A 247 8.67 20.70 0.33
N GLN A 248 7.40 20.31 0.24
CA GLN A 248 6.31 20.97 0.96
C GLN A 248 6.48 20.90 2.48
N ILE A 249 6.82 19.72 3.01
CA ILE A 249 7.08 19.54 4.46
C ILE A 249 8.24 20.45 4.90
N THR A 250 9.32 20.51 4.12
CA THR A 250 10.46 21.37 4.41
C THR A 250 10.10 22.85 4.33
N ALA A 251 9.33 23.26 3.33
CA ALA A 251 8.86 24.65 3.20
C ALA A 251 7.95 25.07 4.37
N LEU A 252 7.21 24.13 4.97
CA LEU A 252 6.39 24.33 6.16
C LEU A 252 7.19 24.23 7.47
N GLY A 253 8.53 24.14 7.41
CA GLY A 253 9.42 24.11 8.58
C GLY A 253 9.67 22.73 9.18
N GLY A 254 9.19 21.66 8.53
CA GLY A 254 9.59 20.30 8.85
C GLY A 254 11.03 20.00 8.43
N GLU A 255 11.64 19.00 9.05
CA GLU A 255 13.00 18.54 8.75
C GLU A 255 12.95 17.06 8.37
N ILE A 256 13.64 16.66 7.31
CA ILE A 256 13.66 15.26 6.86
C ILE A 256 15.10 14.80 6.75
N ARG A 257 15.46 13.79 7.55
CA ARG A 257 16.80 13.22 7.62
C ARG A 257 16.80 11.80 7.05
N PHE A 258 17.36 11.66 5.85
CA PHE A 258 17.60 10.36 5.23
C PHE A 258 18.85 9.69 5.80
N GLU A 259 18.93 8.37 5.62
CA GLU A 259 20.02 7.54 6.13
C GLU A 259 20.20 7.65 7.66
N GLN A 260 19.14 8.00 8.38
CA GLN A 260 19.08 8.05 9.84
C GLN A 260 18.18 6.93 10.34
N ARG A 261 18.76 5.89 10.95
CA ARG A 261 18.00 4.75 11.46
C ARG A 261 17.85 4.85 12.97
N VAL A 262 16.61 4.82 13.45
CA VAL A 262 16.35 4.65 14.89
C VAL A 262 16.76 3.24 15.29
N THR A 263 17.70 3.15 16.23
CA THR A 263 18.22 1.88 16.75
C THR A 263 17.71 1.56 18.14
N ASP A 264 17.16 2.54 18.85
CA ASP A 264 16.65 2.34 20.21
C ASP A 264 15.63 3.40 20.66
N LEU A 265 14.86 3.07 21.69
CA LEU A 265 14.00 4.01 22.43
C LEU A 265 14.65 4.39 23.76
N LEU A 266 14.62 5.68 24.10
CA LEU A 266 14.99 6.19 25.42
C LEU A 266 13.72 6.32 26.25
N LEU A 267 13.64 5.54 27.33
CA LEU A 267 12.44 5.36 28.14
C LEU A 267 12.74 5.63 29.61
N SER A 268 11.82 6.29 30.31
CA SER A 268 11.77 6.36 31.77
C SER A 268 10.58 5.57 32.32
N PRO A 269 10.64 5.03 33.55
CA PRO A 269 9.49 4.44 34.20
C PRO A 269 8.32 5.43 34.32
N ALA A 270 7.09 4.95 34.15
CA ALA A 270 5.85 5.66 34.43
C ALA A 270 4.93 4.79 35.31
N GLU A 271 3.81 5.32 35.78
CA GLU A 271 2.87 4.59 36.66
C GLU A 271 2.38 3.29 36.00
N ASP A 272 1.93 3.37 34.74
CA ASP A 272 1.46 2.23 33.94
C ASP A 272 2.34 2.02 32.68
N GLY A 273 3.62 1.69 32.90
CA GLY A 273 4.56 1.31 31.84
C GLY A 273 5.72 2.29 31.70
N TYR A 274 5.87 2.88 30.50
CA TYR A 274 7.02 3.72 30.17
C TYR A 274 6.58 5.09 29.63
N GLN A 275 7.40 6.11 29.90
CA GLN A 275 7.37 7.40 29.22
C GLN A 275 8.53 7.48 28.24
N LEU A 276 8.24 7.81 26.98
CA LEU A 276 9.25 8.10 25.99
C LEU A 276 9.91 9.46 26.27
N THR A 277 11.24 9.50 26.25
CA THR A 277 12.04 10.72 26.45
C THR A 277 12.97 11.03 25.29
N GLY A 278 13.16 10.09 24.36
CA GLY A 278 13.89 10.31 23.13
C GLY A 278 14.17 9.04 22.35
N LEU A 279 15.04 9.16 21.35
CA LEU A 279 15.44 8.09 20.46
C LEU A 279 16.97 7.98 20.41
N GLN A 280 17.49 6.77 20.23
CA GLN A 280 18.86 6.57 19.77
C GLN A 280 18.86 6.45 18.25
N VAL A 281 19.59 7.33 17.57
CA VAL A 281 19.64 7.42 16.11
C VAL A 281 21.05 7.09 15.61
N LEU A 282 21.15 6.15 14.69
CA LEU A 282 22.35 5.85 13.94
C LEU A 282 22.36 6.65 12.64
N ASP A 283 23.35 7.52 12.49
CA ASP A 283 23.68 8.11 11.21
C ASP A 283 24.45 7.07 10.38
N GLN A 284 23.85 6.58 9.30
CA GLN A 284 24.44 5.52 8.50
C GLN A 284 25.57 5.99 7.58
N LYS A 285 25.69 7.30 7.33
CA LYS A 285 26.80 7.85 6.55
C LYS A 285 28.07 7.89 7.37
N THR A 286 27.96 8.27 8.63
CA THR A 286 29.11 8.45 9.54
C THR A 286 29.36 7.22 10.41
N GLY A 287 28.35 6.37 10.61
CA GLY A 287 28.38 5.26 11.57
C GLY A 287 28.23 5.71 13.03
N HIS A 288 28.00 7.01 13.29
CA HIS A 288 27.89 7.56 14.63
C HIS A 288 26.45 7.50 15.16
N SER A 289 26.30 7.03 16.39
CA SER A 289 25.03 7.01 17.09
C SER A 289 24.90 8.22 18.02
N HIS A 290 23.78 8.93 17.95
CA HIS A 290 23.49 10.08 18.81
C HIS A 290 22.06 10.03 19.38
N PRO A 291 21.83 10.55 20.60
CA PRO A 291 20.48 10.70 21.13
C PRO A 291 19.74 11.83 20.41
N LEU A 292 18.42 11.70 20.30
CA LEU A 292 17.50 12.75 19.87
C LEU A 292 16.39 12.85 20.92
N ALA A 293 16.39 13.93 21.71
CA ALA A 293 15.36 14.16 22.71
C ALA A 293 14.01 14.43 22.03
N THR A 294 12.96 13.79 22.53
CA THR A 294 11.55 14.03 22.15
C THR A 294 10.62 13.22 23.04
N CYS A 295 9.45 13.77 23.35
CA CYS A 295 8.39 13.03 24.05
C CYS A 295 7.29 12.52 23.10
N HIS A 296 7.39 12.79 21.79
CA HIS A 296 6.34 12.46 20.82
C HIS A 296 6.93 11.82 19.57
N VAL A 297 6.71 10.52 19.40
CA VAL A 297 7.23 9.75 18.27
C VAL A 297 6.11 9.02 17.54
N VAL A 298 5.92 9.32 16.26
CA VAL A 298 5.12 8.50 15.34
C VAL A 298 5.96 7.37 14.78
N LEU A 299 5.59 6.12 15.05
CA LEU A 299 6.22 4.94 14.44
C LEU A 299 5.47 4.52 13.17
N ALA A 300 5.92 5.03 12.03
CA ALA A 300 5.38 4.73 10.69
C ALA A 300 6.32 3.81 9.88
N LEU A 301 6.77 2.73 10.52
CA LEU A 301 7.93 1.91 10.12
C LEU A 301 7.75 1.06 8.84
N GLY A 302 6.51 0.90 8.36
CA GLY A 302 6.15 -0.21 7.47
C GLY A 302 6.33 -1.58 8.15
N HIS A 303 5.91 -2.65 7.48
CA HIS A 303 5.95 -4.00 8.09
C HIS A 303 7.23 -4.79 7.80
N SER A 304 8.22 -4.19 7.13
CA SER A 304 9.51 -4.81 6.81
C SER A 304 10.62 -4.48 7.80
N SER A 305 10.40 -3.53 8.73
CA SER A 305 11.37 -3.07 9.74
C SER A 305 11.54 -4.05 10.91
N ARG A 306 11.93 -5.28 10.58
CA ARG A 306 12.03 -6.42 11.50
C ARG A 306 13.03 -6.21 12.63
N ASP A 307 14.13 -5.53 12.34
CA ASP A 307 15.12 -5.11 13.34
C ASP A 307 14.49 -4.17 14.37
N THR A 308 13.70 -3.20 13.93
CA THR A 308 12.97 -2.30 14.83
C THR A 308 11.93 -3.06 15.66
N PHE A 309 11.21 -4.02 15.08
CA PHE A 309 10.26 -4.85 15.86
C PHE A 309 10.94 -5.68 16.95
N VAL A 310 12.14 -6.21 16.67
CA VAL A 310 12.96 -6.88 17.69
C VAL A 310 13.37 -5.89 18.79
N MET A 311 13.80 -4.68 18.43
CA MET A 311 14.13 -3.64 19.42
C MET A 311 12.93 -3.27 20.29
N LEU A 312 11.74 -3.09 19.71
CA LEU A 312 10.51 -2.77 20.45
C LEU A 312 10.15 -3.88 21.45
N HIS A 313 10.25 -5.14 21.05
CA HIS A 313 10.07 -6.30 21.95
C HIS A 313 11.09 -6.27 23.09
N GLN A 314 12.36 -6.02 22.79
CA GLN A 314 13.43 -5.93 23.79
C GLN A 314 13.23 -4.77 24.78
N ARG A 315 12.59 -3.68 24.35
CA ARG A 315 12.22 -2.53 25.18
C ARG A 315 10.90 -2.69 25.92
N GLY A 316 10.25 -3.84 25.81
CA GLY A 316 9.00 -4.13 26.51
C GLY A 316 7.79 -3.37 25.97
N VAL A 317 7.89 -2.79 24.76
CA VAL A 317 6.72 -2.17 24.10
C VAL A 317 5.71 -3.27 23.79
N ALA A 318 4.43 -3.01 24.03
CA ALA A 318 3.37 -3.97 23.77
C ALA A 318 3.34 -4.38 22.29
N LEU A 319 3.44 -5.69 22.04
CA LEU A 319 3.36 -6.30 20.71
C LEU A 319 2.46 -7.52 20.77
N GLN A 320 1.72 -7.77 19.68
CA GLN A 320 0.84 -8.93 19.55
C GLN A 320 1.07 -9.60 18.20
N ALA A 321 1.14 -10.94 18.18
CA ALA A 321 1.19 -11.67 16.92
C ALA A 321 -0.13 -11.47 16.15
N LYS A 322 -0.06 -11.42 14.82
CA LYS A 322 -1.23 -11.19 13.97
C LYS A 322 -1.20 -12.09 12.76
N SER A 323 -2.36 -12.62 12.36
CA SER A 323 -2.54 -13.33 11.10
C SER A 323 -2.13 -12.46 9.90
N PHE A 324 -1.59 -13.10 8.88
CA PHE A 324 -1.25 -12.47 7.60
C PHE A 324 -1.48 -13.46 6.46
N SER A 325 -0.94 -13.21 5.28
CA SER A 325 -1.03 -14.16 4.18
C SER A 325 0.31 -14.34 3.48
N ILE A 326 0.52 -15.55 2.97
CA ILE A 326 1.70 -15.89 2.18
C ILE A 326 1.26 -16.49 0.86
N GLY A 327 2.12 -16.42 -0.14
CA GLY A 327 1.91 -17.20 -1.35
C GLY A 327 2.96 -16.93 -2.40
N VAL A 328 2.53 -16.83 -3.66
CA VAL A 328 3.40 -16.56 -4.81
C VAL A 328 2.79 -15.46 -5.67
N ARG A 329 3.58 -14.90 -6.58
CA ARG A 329 3.04 -14.09 -7.68
C ARG A 329 2.65 -14.99 -8.85
N ILE A 330 1.49 -14.77 -9.45
CA ILE A 330 1.06 -15.44 -10.67
C ILE A 330 1.01 -14.44 -11.82
N GLU A 331 1.45 -14.85 -13.01
CA GLU A 331 1.51 -14.04 -14.23
C GLU A 331 0.75 -14.70 -15.39
N HIS A 332 -0.06 -13.88 -16.07
CA HIS A 332 -0.78 -14.22 -17.30
C HIS A 332 -0.54 -13.12 -18.34
N PRO A 333 -0.63 -13.38 -19.65
CA PRO A 333 -0.67 -12.29 -20.62
C PRO A 333 -1.83 -11.34 -20.29
N GLN A 334 -1.59 -10.03 -20.28
CA GLN A 334 -2.62 -9.04 -19.94
C GLN A 334 -3.83 -9.18 -20.87
N SER A 335 -3.62 -9.53 -22.14
CA SER A 335 -4.67 -9.77 -23.12
C SER A 335 -5.65 -10.88 -22.73
N VAL A 336 -5.22 -11.91 -21.98
CA VAL A 336 -6.12 -12.97 -21.48
C VAL A 336 -7.10 -12.38 -20.46
N ILE A 337 -6.59 -11.54 -19.56
CA ILE A 337 -7.41 -10.86 -18.55
C ILE A 337 -8.33 -9.83 -19.20
N ASP A 338 -7.81 -9.02 -20.12
CA ASP A 338 -8.60 -8.03 -20.86
C ASP A 338 -9.76 -8.70 -21.61
N GLN A 339 -9.48 -9.78 -22.33
CA GLN A 339 -10.50 -10.51 -23.07
C GLN A 339 -11.59 -11.10 -22.15
N ALA A 340 -11.19 -11.61 -20.98
CA ALA A 340 -12.12 -12.19 -20.01
C ALA A 340 -12.98 -11.15 -19.28
N ARG A 341 -12.47 -9.93 -19.09
CA ARG A 341 -13.12 -8.86 -18.30
C ARG A 341 -13.89 -7.87 -19.17
N TRP A 342 -13.30 -7.46 -20.30
CA TRP A 342 -13.87 -6.46 -21.21
C TRP A 342 -14.52 -7.07 -22.46
N GLY A 343 -14.26 -8.35 -22.76
CA GLY A 343 -14.86 -9.02 -23.91
C GLY A 343 -14.45 -8.32 -25.22
N ARG A 344 -15.45 -7.93 -26.03
CA ARG A 344 -15.24 -7.19 -27.29
C ARG A 344 -14.66 -5.78 -27.10
N HIS A 345 -14.70 -5.23 -25.88
CA HIS A 345 -14.20 -3.90 -25.57
C HIS A 345 -12.75 -3.91 -25.05
N ALA A 346 -12.08 -5.06 -25.04
CA ALA A 346 -10.67 -5.16 -24.70
C ALA A 346 -9.82 -4.21 -25.59
N GLY A 347 -8.89 -3.49 -24.97
CA GLY A 347 -8.05 -2.49 -25.64
C GLY A 347 -8.68 -1.10 -25.79
N HIS A 348 -9.91 -0.88 -25.31
CA HIS A 348 -10.52 0.45 -25.34
C HIS A 348 -9.75 1.43 -24.42
N PRO A 349 -9.28 2.60 -24.92
CA PRO A 349 -8.39 3.50 -24.15
C PRO A 349 -8.95 3.96 -22.80
N LEU A 350 -10.27 4.18 -22.71
CA LEU A 350 -10.92 4.63 -21.46
C LEU A 350 -11.11 3.52 -20.41
N LEU A 351 -11.11 2.24 -20.81
CA LEU A 351 -11.24 1.12 -19.88
C LEU A 351 -9.89 0.71 -19.30
N GLY A 352 -8.82 0.91 -20.08
CA GLY A 352 -7.46 0.54 -19.71
C GLY A 352 -7.27 -0.97 -19.56
N ALA A 353 -6.09 -1.34 -19.04
CA ALA A 353 -5.78 -2.72 -18.70
C ALA A 353 -6.71 -3.24 -17.59
N ALA A 354 -7.36 -4.37 -17.84
CA ALA A 354 -8.36 -4.95 -16.97
C ALA A 354 -7.79 -5.40 -15.63
N ASP A 355 -8.62 -5.27 -14.60
CA ASP A 355 -8.35 -5.78 -13.27
C ASP A 355 -9.25 -6.97 -12.85
N TYR A 356 -8.87 -7.60 -11.74
CA TYR A 356 -9.58 -8.72 -11.12
C TYR A 356 -9.36 -8.77 -9.61
N LYS A 357 -10.35 -9.38 -8.94
CA LYS A 357 -10.29 -9.77 -7.54
C LYS A 357 -10.95 -11.15 -7.40
N LEU A 358 -10.20 -12.12 -6.89
CA LEU A 358 -10.61 -13.51 -6.76
C LEU A 358 -10.45 -13.97 -5.32
N VAL A 359 -11.39 -14.79 -4.86
CA VAL A 359 -11.40 -15.44 -3.55
C VAL A 359 -11.98 -16.84 -3.71
N HIS A 360 -11.41 -17.82 -3.01
CA HIS A 360 -11.89 -19.20 -2.88
C HIS A 360 -11.66 -19.69 -1.45
N HIS A 361 -12.64 -20.38 -0.88
CA HIS A 361 -12.50 -21.05 0.41
C HIS A 361 -12.28 -22.54 0.13
N ALA A 362 -11.06 -23.00 0.39
CA ALA A 362 -10.64 -24.37 0.13
C ALA A 362 -11.21 -25.35 1.16
N GLN A 363 -11.28 -26.63 0.80
CA GLN A 363 -11.83 -27.70 1.65
C GLN A 363 -11.04 -27.89 2.95
N ASN A 364 -9.74 -27.55 2.96
CA ASN A 364 -8.89 -27.60 4.15
C ASN A 364 -9.07 -26.41 5.10
N GLY A 365 -10.12 -25.59 4.91
CA GLY A 365 -10.46 -24.45 5.76
C GLY A 365 -9.70 -23.16 5.42
N ARG A 366 -8.76 -23.19 4.46
CA ARG A 366 -7.98 -22.00 4.08
C ARG A 366 -8.68 -21.15 3.03
N ALA A 367 -8.54 -19.84 3.12
CA ALA A 367 -8.97 -18.92 2.07
C ALA A 367 -7.79 -18.58 1.14
N VAL A 368 -7.96 -18.80 -0.16
CA VAL A 368 -7.03 -18.39 -1.21
C VAL A 368 -7.60 -17.20 -1.95
N TYR A 369 -6.81 -16.15 -2.15
CA TYR A 369 -7.29 -14.94 -2.81
C TYR A 369 -6.20 -14.20 -3.57
N SER A 370 -6.63 -13.36 -4.51
CA SER A 370 -5.74 -12.45 -5.24
C SER A 370 -5.45 -11.21 -4.39
N PHE A 371 -4.17 -10.86 -4.26
CA PHE A 371 -3.67 -9.71 -3.52
C PHE A 371 -2.82 -8.83 -4.42
N CYS A 372 -2.92 -7.50 -4.24
CA CYS A 372 -2.10 -6.51 -4.94
C CYS A 372 -1.98 -6.79 -6.46
N MET A 373 -3.11 -7.05 -7.13
CA MET A 373 -3.11 -7.38 -8.55
C MET A 373 -2.72 -6.15 -9.38
N CYS A 374 -1.68 -6.25 -10.21
CA CYS A 374 -1.09 -5.22 -11.05
C CYS A 374 -1.38 -5.50 -12.54
N PRO A 375 -2.29 -4.75 -13.19
CA PRO A 375 -2.50 -4.84 -14.62
C PRO A 375 -1.26 -4.38 -15.39
N GLY A 376 -0.92 -5.09 -16.47
CA GLY A 376 0.15 -4.78 -17.40
C GLY A 376 1.40 -4.30 -16.67
N GLY A 377 1.85 -5.12 -15.72
CA GLY A 377 2.89 -4.78 -14.77
C GLY A 377 3.99 -5.83 -14.68
N THR A 378 4.82 -5.69 -13.67
CA THR A 378 5.96 -6.55 -13.38
C THR A 378 5.90 -7.10 -11.97
N VAL A 379 6.28 -8.36 -11.82
CA VAL A 379 6.65 -8.95 -10.54
C VAL A 379 8.04 -8.43 -10.16
N VAL A 380 8.25 -8.00 -8.91
CA VAL A 380 9.47 -7.32 -8.48
C VAL A 380 10.17 -8.04 -7.33
N ALA A 381 11.51 -8.01 -7.30
CA ALA A 381 12.30 -8.44 -6.15
C ALA A 381 12.19 -7.41 -5.03
N ALA A 382 11.47 -7.78 -3.98
CA ALA A 382 11.07 -6.89 -2.90
C ALA A 382 11.79 -7.18 -1.58
N THR A 383 12.86 -7.99 -1.61
CA THR A 383 13.61 -8.32 -0.39
C THR A 383 14.32 -7.09 0.17
N SER A 384 14.41 -7.04 1.49
CA SER A 384 15.19 -6.05 2.24
C SER A 384 16.27 -6.70 3.10
N GLU A 385 16.43 -8.02 3.03
CA GLU A 385 17.36 -8.77 3.87
C GLU A 385 18.29 -9.63 3.00
N PRO A 386 19.61 -9.67 3.30
CA PRO A 386 20.53 -10.55 2.62
C PRO A 386 20.11 -12.02 2.71
N GLY A 387 20.39 -12.79 1.66
CA GLY A 387 20.13 -14.23 1.64
C GLY A 387 18.65 -14.61 1.62
N ARG A 388 17.78 -13.69 1.18
CA ARG A 388 16.32 -13.85 1.18
C ARG A 388 15.69 -13.38 -0.11
N VAL A 389 14.67 -14.09 -0.60
CA VAL A 389 13.86 -13.74 -1.76
C VAL A 389 12.44 -13.39 -1.32
N VAL A 390 11.94 -12.26 -1.81
CA VAL A 390 10.56 -11.80 -1.61
C VAL A 390 10.04 -11.26 -2.95
N THR A 391 8.78 -11.55 -3.26
CA THR A 391 8.08 -10.95 -4.40
C THR A 391 7.12 -9.86 -3.96
N ASN A 392 6.87 -8.94 -4.89
CA ASN A 392 5.69 -8.08 -4.90
C ASN A 392 5.34 -7.76 -6.37
N GLY A 393 4.41 -6.83 -6.60
CA GLY A 393 3.97 -6.40 -7.92
C GLY A 393 3.99 -4.89 -8.07
N MET A 394 4.26 -4.45 -9.29
CA MET A 394 4.36 -3.06 -9.68
C MET A 394 3.75 -2.89 -11.07
N SER A 395 3.18 -1.72 -11.35
CA SER A 395 2.86 -1.29 -12.71
C SER A 395 3.29 0.16 -12.91
N GLN A 396 3.58 0.50 -14.16
CA GLN A 396 3.66 1.90 -14.57
C GLN A 396 2.26 2.50 -14.71
N TYR A 397 2.17 3.83 -14.82
CA TYR A 397 0.88 4.50 -15.07
C TYR A 397 0.23 4.01 -16.37
N SER A 398 1.01 3.70 -17.41
CA SER A 398 0.49 3.17 -18.67
C SER A 398 -0.11 1.76 -18.57
N ARG A 399 0.27 0.97 -17.54
CA ARG A 399 -0.12 -0.45 -17.39
C ARG A 399 0.00 -1.25 -18.69
N ASN A 400 1.11 -1.07 -19.41
CA ASN A 400 1.31 -1.60 -20.76
C ASN A 400 2.40 -2.68 -20.85
N GLU A 401 2.82 -3.26 -19.72
CA GLU A 401 3.68 -4.45 -19.77
C GLU A 401 2.89 -5.68 -20.24
N ARG A 402 3.60 -6.70 -20.71
CA ARG A 402 3.00 -7.88 -21.33
C ARG A 402 2.06 -8.67 -20.40
N ASN A 403 2.35 -8.70 -19.10
CA ASN A 403 1.69 -9.58 -18.16
C ASN A 403 0.80 -8.83 -17.16
N ALA A 404 -0.38 -9.37 -16.88
CA ALA A 404 -1.08 -9.13 -15.62
C ALA A 404 -0.40 -9.95 -14.52
N ASN A 405 -0.31 -9.43 -13.29
CA ASN A 405 0.16 -10.23 -12.17
C ASN A 405 -0.58 -9.97 -10.86
N ALA A 406 -0.67 -10.96 -9.97
CA ALA A 406 -1.18 -10.79 -8.61
C ALA A 406 -0.45 -11.72 -7.63
N GLY A 407 -0.42 -11.36 -6.35
CA GLY A 407 -0.18 -12.33 -5.30
C GLY A 407 -1.36 -13.31 -5.24
N MET A 408 -1.12 -14.60 -5.46
CA MET A 408 -2.08 -15.65 -5.11
C MET A 408 -1.68 -16.15 -3.73
N VAL A 409 -2.42 -15.72 -2.71
CA VAL A 409 -2.02 -15.84 -1.31
C VAL A 409 -3.06 -16.61 -0.49
N VAL A 410 -2.59 -17.20 0.60
CA VAL A 410 -3.35 -18.02 1.54
C VAL A 410 -3.23 -17.43 2.94
N GLY A 411 -4.34 -17.37 3.67
CA GLY A 411 -4.39 -16.92 5.06
C GLY A 411 -3.61 -17.84 6.01
N ILE A 412 -2.79 -17.23 6.86
CA ILE A 412 -1.97 -17.86 7.89
C ILE A 412 -2.33 -17.29 9.24
N ASP A 413 -2.51 -18.16 10.22
CA ASP A 413 -2.89 -17.81 11.58
C ASP A 413 -1.77 -18.13 12.57
N PRO A 414 -1.78 -17.53 13.78
CA PRO A 414 -0.70 -17.75 14.74
C PRO A 414 -0.37 -19.20 15.10
N PRO A 415 -1.33 -20.16 15.11
CA PRO A 415 -1.01 -21.58 15.30
C PRO A 415 -0.10 -22.19 14.22
N ASP A 416 0.01 -21.56 13.05
CA ASP A 416 0.88 -22.01 11.96
C ASP A 416 2.35 -21.58 12.14
N TYR A 417 2.65 -20.77 13.16
CA TYR A 417 3.98 -20.20 13.33
C TYR A 417 4.99 -21.20 13.92
N PRO A 418 6.26 -21.17 13.46
CA PRO A 418 7.29 -22.07 13.96
C PRO A 418 7.52 -21.97 15.47
N LEU A 419 7.60 -23.12 16.13
CA LEU A 419 8.02 -23.26 17.52
C LEU A 419 9.37 -23.98 17.66
N ASP A 420 9.90 -24.54 16.58
CA ASP A 420 11.19 -25.23 16.60
C ASP A 420 12.34 -24.25 16.81
N THR A 421 13.20 -24.53 17.79
CA THR A 421 14.31 -23.65 18.16
C THR A 421 15.23 -23.33 16.97
N SER A 422 15.42 -24.27 16.05
CA SER A 422 16.21 -24.08 14.83
C SER A 422 15.72 -22.94 13.94
N ALA A 423 14.40 -22.81 13.74
CA ALA A 423 13.84 -21.73 12.93
C ALA A 423 14.09 -20.35 13.58
N TRP A 424 14.00 -20.28 14.91
CA TRP A 424 14.27 -19.05 15.66
C TRP A 424 15.75 -18.67 15.64
N GLN A 425 16.66 -19.65 15.78
CA GLN A 425 18.10 -19.44 15.64
C GLN A 425 18.46 -18.98 14.21
N ALA A 426 17.89 -19.61 13.18
CA ALA A 426 18.07 -19.18 11.79
C ALA A 426 17.51 -17.76 11.54
N ALA A 427 16.42 -17.38 12.22
CA ALA A 427 15.79 -16.07 12.07
C ALA A 427 16.54 -14.95 12.80
N PHE A 428 17.13 -15.20 13.98
CA PHE A 428 17.65 -14.16 14.87
C PHE A 428 19.12 -14.35 15.31
N GLY A 429 19.79 -15.39 14.82
CA GLY A 429 21.12 -15.83 15.26
C GLY A 429 21.07 -16.75 16.48
N ASP A 430 22.15 -17.49 16.74
CA ASP A 430 22.18 -18.58 17.73
C ASP A 430 21.75 -18.14 19.12
N VAL A 431 22.41 -17.12 19.67
CA VAL A 431 22.20 -16.67 21.06
C VAL A 431 20.83 -16.02 21.25
N LYS A 432 20.47 -15.05 20.38
CA LYS A 432 19.20 -14.33 20.50
C LYS A 432 18.01 -15.21 20.13
N GLY A 433 18.17 -16.03 19.09
CA GLY A 433 17.15 -16.94 18.61
C GLY A 433 16.82 -18.02 19.63
N GLU A 434 17.82 -18.58 20.32
CA GLU A 434 17.56 -19.55 21.38
C GLU A 434 16.74 -18.95 22.53
N LYS A 435 17.09 -17.75 22.99
CA LYS A 435 16.32 -17.04 24.03
C LYS A 435 14.88 -16.79 23.61
N LEU A 436 14.67 -16.27 22.39
CA LEU A 436 13.33 -15.99 21.87
C LEU A 436 12.52 -17.28 21.64
N ALA A 437 13.17 -18.38 21.25
CA ALA A 437 12.52 -19.68 21.11
C ALA A 437 12.01 -20.20 22.46
N GLN A 438 12.81 -20.07 23.52
CA GLN A 438 12.41 -20.45 24.88
C GLN A 438 11.20 -19.63 25.35
N GLU A 439 11.21 -18.31 25.10
CA GLU A 439 10.07 -17.43 25.37
C GLU A 439 8.83 -17.88 24.59
N ALA A 440 8.97 -18.17 23.29
CA ALA A 440 7.87 -18.64 22.46
C ALA A 440 7.28 -19.97 22.95
N LEU A 441 8.13 -20.92 23.35
CA LEU A 441 7.71 -22.19 23.94
C LEU A 441 7.01 -22.02 25.29
N GLN A 442 7.41 -21.04 26.09
CA GLN A 442 6.75 -20.71 27.35
C GLN A 442 5.37 -20.10 27.13
N LEU A 443 5.26 -19.13 26.22
CA LEU A 443 3.99 -18.49 25.86
C LEU A 443 3.00 -19.49 25.25
N ALA A 444 3.48 -20.40 24.40
CA ALA A 444 2.66 -21.46 23.79
C ALA A 444 2.09 -22.46 24.80
N LYS A 445 2.67 -22.57 26.01
CA LYS A 445 2.20 -23.45 27.10
C LYS A 445 1.17 -22.78 28.02
N GLN A 446 0.89 -21.48 27.85
CA GLN A 446 -0.13 -20.78 28.62
C GLN A 446 -1.54 -21.31 28.30
N ASN A 447 -2.52 -20.99 29.15
CA ASN A 447 -3.92 -21.35 28.94
C ASN A 447 -4.81 -20.08 29.00
N PRO A 448 -5.29 -19.56 27.85
CA PRO A 448 -5.09 -20.09 26.50
C PRO A 448 -3.65 -19.90 25.98
N PRO A 449 -3.20 -20.69 24.98
CA PRO A 449 -1.89 -20.51 24.36
C PRO A 449 -1.75 -19.11 23.76
N VAL A 450 -0.60 -18.47 24.03
CA VAL A 450 -0.29 -17.15 23.49
C VAL A 450 0.82 -17.28 22.45
N PRO A 451 0.61 -16.82 21.20
CA PRO A 451 1.67 -16.80 20.20
C PRO A 451 2.68 -15.70 20.50
N HIS A 452 3.97 -16.03 20.39
CA HIS A 452 5.02 -15.02 20.54
C HIS A 452 4.88 -13.93 19.44
N PRO A 453 4.93 -12.62 19.76
CA PRO A 453 4.69 -11.55 18.79
C PRO A 453 5.58 -11.58 17.55
N LEU A 454 6.83 -12.02 17.70
CA LEU A 454 7.81 -12.13 16.60
C LEU A 454 7.71 -13.44 15.79
N ALA A 455 6.84 -14.40 16.16
CA ALA A 455 6.81 -15.73 15.52
C ALA A 455 6.41 -15.67 14.02
N GLY A 456 5.54 -14.74 13.64
CA GLY A 456 5.21 -14.53 12.23
C GLY A 456 6.41 -14.05 11.40
N ILE A 457 7.35 -13.29 12.00
CA ILE A 457 8.61 -12.89 11.34
C ILE A 457 9.52 -14.10 11.13
N VAL A 458 9.53 -15.06 12.05
CA VAL A 458 10.29 -16.32 11.91
C VAL A 458 9.80 -17.09 10.69
N LEU A 459 8.48 -17.28 10.57
CA LEU A 459 7.88 -17.94 9.41
C LEU A 459 8.23 -17.21 8.11
N GLN A 460 8.10 -15.88 8.08
CA GLN A 460 8.46 -15.11 6.89
C GLN A 460 9.92 -15.29 6.51
N ARG A 461 10.86 -15.17 7.47
CA ARG A 461 12.30 -15.35 7.20
C ARG A 461 12.63 -16.76 6.73
N GLN A 462 11.98 -17.78 7.30
CA GLN A 462 12.15 -19.17 6.88
C GLN A 462 11.77 -19.37 5.41
N LEU A 463 10.58 -18.90 5.01
CA LEU A 463 10.10 -19.01 3.62
C LEU A 463 10.99 -18.22 2.65
N GLU A 464 11.40 -17.01 3.04
CA GLU A 464 12.23 -16.14 2.22
C GLU A 464 13.66 -16.67 2.02
N SER A 465 14.26 -17.24 3.08
CA SER A 465 15.57 -17.91 3.00
C SER A 465 15.48 -19.16 2.13
N ARG A 466 14.43 -19.97 2.32
CA ARG A 466 14.22 -21.18 1.51
C ARG A 466 14.03 -20.85 0.03
N ALA A 467 13.29 -19.78 -0.27
CA ALA A 467 13.13 -19.29 -1.64
C ALA A 467 14.47 -18.85 -2.25
N PHE A 468 15.34 -18.19 -1.47
CA PHE A 468 16.68 -17.81 -1.93
C PHE A 468 17.55 -19.04 -2.24
N GLU A 469 17.53 -20.06 -1.38
CA GLU A 469 18.28 -21.31 -1.58
C GLU A 469 17.81 -22.07 -2.83
N VAL A 470 16.51 -22.32 -2.96
CA VAL A 470 15.93 -23.04 -4.11
C VAL A 470 16.12 -22.23 -5.40
N GLY A 471 16.06 -20.90 -5.30
CA GLY A 471 16.43 -19.94 -6.35
C GLY A 471 17.92 -19.93 -6.71
N GLY A 472 18.76 -20.73 -6.05
CA GLY A 472 20.17 -20.91 -6.36
C GLY A 472 21.14 -19.96 -5.65
N GLY A 473 20.68 -19.24 -4.63
CA GLY A 473 21.54 -18.37 -3.81
C GLY A 473 22.00 -17.10 -4.51
N THR A 474 21.29 -16.66 -5.56
CA THR A 474 21.70 -15.50 -6.39
C THR A 474 20.63 -14.42 -6.52
N TYR A 475 19.61 -14.45 -5.66
CA TYR A 475 18.39 -13.62 -5.74
C TYR A 475 17.48 -13.88 -6.94
N GLU A 476 17.75 -14.92 -7.73
CA GLU A 476 16.72 -15.45 -8.62
C GLU A 476 15.61 -16.08 -7.79
N ALA A 477 14.35 -15.90 -8.21
CA ALA A 477 13.21 -16.47 -7.52
C ALA A 477 12.93 -17.90 -8.00
N PRO A 478 12.46 -18.81 -7.14
CA PRO A 478 11.92 -20.09 -7.60
C PRO A 478 10.67 -19.84 -8.44
N GLY A 479 10.43 -20.62 -9.49
CA GLY A 479 9.22 -20.50 -10.31
C GLY A 479 8.71 -21.83 -10.84
N GLN A 480 7.44 -21.87 -11.18
CA GLN A 480 6.78 -23.07 -11.68
C GLN A 480 5.61 -22.68 -12.58
N LEU A 481 5.37 -23.46 -13.63
CA LEU A 481 4.19 -23.29 -14.49
C LEU A 481 2.94 -23.82 -13.78
N VAL A 482 1.80 -23.17 -13.96
CA VAL A 482 0.51 -23.56 -13.37
C VAL A 482 0.16 -25.01 -13.71
N GLY A 483 0.37 -25.43 -14.96
CA GLY A 483 0.09 -26.80 -15.39
C GLY A 483 0.91 -27.84 -14.64
N ASP A 484 2.20 -27.58 -14.44
CA ASP A 484 3.10 -28.47 -13.71
C ASP A 484 2.83 -28.45 -12.19
N PHE A 485 2.47 -27.28 -11.65
CA PHE A 485 2.05 -27.13 -10.25
C PHE A 485 0.81 -27.97 -9.93
N LEU A 486 -0.19 -27.95 -10.82
CA LEU A 486 -1.40 -28.78 -10.73
C LEU A 486 -1.10 -30.27 -10.93
N ALA A 487 -0.19 -30.61 -11.85
CA ALA A 487 0.26 -31.98 -12.10
C ALA A 487 1.28 -32.51 -11.06
N GLN A 488 1.61 -31.71 -10.04
CA GLN A 488 2.55 -32.05 -8.97
C GLN A 488 3.94 -32.47 -9.45
N ARG A 489 4.48 -31.78 -10.46
CA ARG A 489 5.83 -32.04 -10.98
C ARG A 489 6.62 -30.74 -11.12
N PRO A 490 7.95 -30.76 -11.05
CA PRO A 490 8.76 -29.57 -11.28
C PRO A 490 8.66 -29.11 -12.74
N SER A 491 8.69 -27.81 -12.96
CA SER A 491 8.87 -27.25 -14.30
C SER A 491 10.34 -27.31 -14.71
N SER A 492 10.62 -27.63 -15.98
CA SER A 492 11.97 -27.71 -16.53
C SER A 492 12.19 -26.83 -17.77
N ARG A 493 11.11 -26.29 -18.35
CA ARG A 493 11.14 -25.41 -19.52
C ARG A 493 10.02 -24.37 -19.42
N TRP A 494 10.23 -23.22 -20.03
CA TRP A 494 9.22 -22.16 -20.13
C TRP A 494 8.11 -22.52 -21.11
N GLY A 495 6.90 -22.00 -20.84
CA GLY A 495 5.80 -21.97 -21.80
C GLY A 495 5.77 -20.67 -22.59
N SER A 496 4.60 -20.30 -23.10
CA SER A 496 4.37 -19.06 -23.84
C SER A 496 4.44 -17.79 -23.00
N VAL A 497 4.24 -17.90 -21.68
CA VAL A 497 4.36 -16.79 -20.71
C VAL A 497 5.77 -16.79 -20.12
N LEU A 498 6.44 -15.65 -20.20
CA LEU A 498 7.76 -15.44 -19.60
C LEU A 498 7.61 -14.62 -18.33
N PRO A 499 8.37 -14.92 -17.26
CA PRO A 499 8.31 -14.17 -16.01
C PRO A 499 8.88 -12.77 -16.18
N SER A 500 8.25 -11.79 -15.53
CA SER A 500 8.74 -10.41 -15.50
C SER A 500 9.77 -10.17 -14.37
N TYR A 501 9.79 -11.03 -13.34
CA TYR A 501 10.69 -10.89 -12.19
C TYR A 501 12.16 -10.79 -12.59
N LYS A 502 12.82 -9.77 -12.02
CA LYS A 502 14.25 -9.54 -12.11
C LYS A 502 14.87 -9.65 -10.71
N PRO A 503 16.04 -10.30 -10.54
CA PRO A 503 17.06 -10.58 -11.56
C PRO A 503 16.80 -11.79 -12.48
N GLY A 504 15.97 -12.74 -12.08
CA GLY A 504 15.63 -13.91 -12.87
C GLY A 504 14.80 -14.90 -12.10
N VAL A 505 14.30 -15.94 -12.78
CA VAL A 505 13.49 -16.99 -12.18
C VAL A 505 14.10 -18.33 -12.53
N LYS A 506 14.30 -19.18 -11.51
CA LYS A 506 14.78 -20.54 -11.64
C LYS A 506 13.60 -21.49 -11.56
N LEU A 507 13.33 -22.21 -12.66
CA LEU A 507 12.26 -23.20 -12.69
C LEU A 507 12.53 -24.36 -11.73
N GLY A 508 11.47 -24.83 -11.08
CA GLY A 508 11.52 -25.93 -10.12
C GLY A 508 10.13 -26.26 -9.58
N GLN A 509 10.06 -26.57 -8.29
CA GLN A 509 8.84 -26.95 -7.58
C GLN A 509 8.60 -26.02 -6.39
N LEU A 510 7.51 -25.26 -6.43
CA LEU A 510 7.17 -24.29 -5.37
C LEU A 510 6.75 -24.97 -4.05
N ALA A 511 6.39 -26.24 -4.10
CA ALA A 511 6.13 -27.04 -2.90
C ALA A 511 7.40 -27.26 -2.04
N ASP A 512 8.59 -27.03 -2.59
CA ASP A 512 9.85 -27.09 -1.82
C ASP A 512 10.05 -25.86 -0.91
N VAL A 513 9.15 -24.87 -1.01
CA VAL A 513 9.23 -23.57 -0.33
C VAL A 513 7.98 -23.29 0.48
N LEU A 514 6.79 -23.49 -0.08
CA LEU A 514 5.52 -23.19 0.59
C LEU A 514 5.06 -24.32 1.51
N PRO A 515 4.37 -24.02 2.62
CA PRO A 515 3.76 -25.05 3.47
C PRO A 515 2.70 -25.88 2.73
N ASP A 516 2.59 -27.17 3.06
CA ASP A 516 1.69 -28.13 2.39
C ASP A 516 0.21 -27.68 2.37
N TYR A 517 -0.26 -27.08 3.46
CA TYR A 517 -1.64 -26.59 3.53
C TYR A 517 -1.90 -25.45 2.55
N ALA A 518 -0.90 -24.61 2.27
CA ALA A 518 -1.00 -23.51 1.31
C ALA A 518 -0.95 -24.05 -0.12
N VAL A 519 -0.02 -24.97 -0.42
CA VAL A 519 0.08 -25.65 -1.71
C VAL A 519 -1.23 -26.37 -2.06
N THR A 520 -1.79 -27.12 -1.12
CA THR A 520 -3.06 -27.85 -1.28
C THR A 520 -4.21 -26.90 -1.61
N ALA A 521 -4.37 -25.84 -0.83
CA ALA A 521 -5.42 -24.85 -1.05
C ALA A 521 -5.27 -24.13 -2.41
N MET A 522 -4.04 -23.77 -2.80
CA MET A 522 -3.77 -23.12 -4.08
C MET A 522 -4.09 -24.01 -5.27
N ARG A 523 -3.74 -25.30 -5.23
CA ARG A 523 -4.09 -26.27 -6.27
C ARG A 523 -5.60 -26.40 -6.45
N GLU A 524 -6.35 -26.39 -5.36
CA GLU A 524 -7.82 -26.39 -5.40
C GLU A 524 -8.39 -25.09 -5.99
N ALA A 525 -7.81 -23.95 -5.62
CA ALA A 525 -8.30 -22.63 -6.03
C ALA A 525 -8.06 -22.31 -7.52
N LEU A 526 -6.96 -22.78 -8.12
CA LEU A 526 -6.60 -22.46 -9.50
C LEU A 526 -7.71 -22.81 -10.52
N PRO A 527 -8.24 -24.06 -10.58
CA PRO A 527 -9.34 -24.37 -11.49
C PRO A 527 -10.63 -23.60 -11.18
N VAL A 528 -10.88 -23.26 -9.90
CA VAL A 528 -12.03 -22.41 -9.51
C VAL A 528 -11.86 -21.01 -10.08
N PHE A 529 -10.65 -20.46 -10.02
CA PHE A 529 -10.33 -19.17 -10.63
C PHE A 529 -10.41 -19.21 -12.15
N GLY A 530 -10.01 -20.31 -12.80
CA GLY A 530 -10.22 -20.55 -14.23
C GLY A 530 -11.68 -20.52 -14.68
N ARG A 531 -12.61 -20.98 -13.82
CA ARG A 531 -14.07 -20.85 -14.06
C ARG A 531 -14.59 -19.42 -13.89
N LYS A 532 -13.95 -18.60 -13.05
CA LYS A 532 -14.33 -17.19 -12.83
C LYS A 532 -13.75 -16.27 -13.91
N ILE A 533 -12.53 -16.56 -14.37
CA ILE A 533 -11.81 -15.83 -15.41
C ILE A 533 -11.25 -16.86 -16.37
N LYS A 534 -11.86 -16.97 -17.55
CA LYS A 534 -11.45 -17.94 -18.57
C LYS A 534 -9.97 -17.75 -18.91
N GLY A 535 -9.19 -18.82 -18.77
CA GLY A 535 -7.74 -18.82 -19.04
C GLY A 535 -6.86 -18.53 -17.83
N TYR A 536 -7.43 -18.28 -16.64
CA TYR A 536 -6.64 -18.05 -15.43
C TYR A 536 -5.85 -19.30 -14.98
N ASP A 537 -6.35 -20.50 -15.27
CA ASP A 537 -5.70 -21.78 -14.99
C ASP A 537 -4.92 -22.34 -16.20
N MET A 538 -4.57 -21.48 -17.17
CA MET A 538 -3.81 -21.91 -18.36
C MET A 538 -2.48 -22.57 -17.95
N PRO A 539 -2.09 -23.70 -18.57
CA PRO A 539 -0.89 -24.45 -18.16
C PRO A 539 0.40 -23.63 -18.18
N ASP A 540 0.51 -22.70 -19.12
CA ASP A 540 1.70 -21.87 -19.34
C ASP A 540 1.81 -20.65 -18.41
N ALA A 541 0.79 -20.33 -17.62
CA ALA A 541 0.87 -19.24 -16.65
C ALA A 541 1.98 -19.52 -15.63
N VAL A 542 2.69 -18.47 -15.22
CA VAL A 542 3.90 -18.60 -14.38
C VAL A 542 3.59 -18.20 -12.94
N MET A 543 3.99 -19.05 -12.00
CA MET A 543 4.01 -18.77 -10.57
C MET A 543 5.45 -18.48 -10.13
N THR A 544 5.70 -17.38 -9.44
CA THR A 544 7.04 -16.85 -9.15
C THR A 544 7.20 -16.49 -7.67
N GLY A 545 8.32 -16.94 -7.10
CA GLY A 545 8.87 -16.55 -5.80
C GLY A 545 7.97 -16.79 -4.60
N VAL A 546 8.15 -15.98 -3.56
CA VAL A 546 7.30 -15.99 -2.36
C VAL A 546 6.84 -14.60 -1.99
N GLU A 547 5.53 -14.43 -1.90
CA GLU A 547 4.86 -13.21 -1.45
C GLU A 547 4.58 -13.34 0.05
N THR A 548 5.55 -12.99 0.90
CA THR A 548 5.50 -13.24 2.36
C THR A 548 5.08 -12.02 3.19
N ARG A 549 4.98 -10.85 2.56
CA ARG A 549 4.84 -9.56 3.24
C ARG A 549 3.59 -8.82 2.77
N THR A 550 2.43 -9.47 2.84
CA THR A 550 1.13 -8.90 2.41
C THR A 550 0.56 -7.89 3.43
N SER A 551 0.89 -8.08 4.70
CA SER A 551 0.51 -7.22 5.83
C SER A 551 1.48 -7.49 6.99
N SER A 552 1.44 -6.64 8.02
CA SER A 552 2.28 -6.86 9.20
C SER A 552 1.97 -8.19 9.91
N PRO A 553 3.01 -8.98 10.27
CA PRO A 553 2.86 -10.22 11.04
C PRO A 553 2.58 -9.97 12.52
N LEU A 554 2.56 -8.69 12.94
CA LEU A 554 2.28 -8.28 14.29
C LEU A 554 1.43 -7.01 14.33
N LYS A 555 0.92 -6.70 15.51
CA LYS A 555 0.25 -5.46 15.86
C LYS A 555 1.03 -4.81 16.99
N ILE A 556 1.16 -3.49 16.93
CA ILE A 556 1.65 -2.67 18.03
C ILE A 556 0.41 -1.98 18.60
N PRO A 557 -0.22 -2.51 19.66
CA PRO A 557 -1.51 -2.00 20.12
C PRO A 557 -1.41 -0.56 20.58
N ARG A 558 -2.38 0.25 20.19
CA ARG A 558 -2.53 1.64 20.61
C ARG A 558 -3.96 1.92 21.08
N GLY A 559 -4.12 2.87 22.01
CA GLY A 559 -5.40 3.34 22.53
C GLY A 559 -6.15 4.25 21.56
N ASP A 560 -7.31 4.75 22.00
CA ASP A 560 -8.12 5.72 21.24
C ASP A 560 -7.42 7.08 21.08
N ASP A 561 -6.46 7.38 21.95
CA ASP A 561 -5.53 8.51 21.89
C ASP A 561 -4.36 8.30 20.91
N PHE A 562 -4.35 7.16 20.21
CA PHE A 562 -3.32 6.74 19.26
C PHE A 562 -1.95 6.41 19.88
N GLN A 563 -1.81 6.41 21.21
CA GLN A 563 -0.57 6.06 21.89
C GLN A 563 -0.45 4.56 22.16
N SER A 564 0.77 4.04 22.19
CA SER A 564 1.06 2.67 22.64
C SER A 564 0.45 2.44 24.02
N ILE A 565 -0.21 1.30 24.21
CA ILE A 565 -0.96 1.00 25.43
C ILE A 565 -0.11 0.94 26.71
N ASN A 566 1.22 0.88 26.58
CA ASN A 566 2.15 0.85 27.71
C ASN A 566 3.40 1.74 27.53
N THR A 567 3.39 2.64 26.53
CA THR A 567 4.52 3.54 26.25
C THR A 567 3.99 4.89 25.82
N LEU A 568 3.82 5.79 26.79
CA LEU A 568 3.37 7.15 26.57
C LEU A 568 4.36 7.91 25.68
N GLY A 569 3.84 8.75 24.79
CA GLY A 569 4.60 9.47 23.79
C GLY A 569 4.91 8.68 22.51
N LEU A 570 4.64 7.38 22.47
CA LEU A 570 4.86 6.54 21.30
C LEU A 570 3.54 6.32 20.54
N TYR A 571 3.47 6.66 19.26
CA TYR A 571 2.27 6.57 18.43
C TYR A 571 2.47 5.55 17.29
N PRO A 572 2.10 4.27 17.49
CA PRO A 572 2.21 3.25 16.45
C PRO A 572 1.27 3.54 15.29
N ALA A 573 1.75 3.51 14.05
CA ALA A 573 0.97 3.94 12.89
C ALA A 573 1.19 3.12 11.61
N GLY A 574 0.21 3.19 10.70
CA GLY A 574 0.29 2.63 9.37
C GLY A 574 0.31 1.09 9.32
N GLU A 575 0.85 0.56 8.23
CA GLU A 575 0.83 -0.90 7.97
C GLU A 575 1.69 -1.68 8.97
N GLY A 576 2.83 -1.12 9.39
CA GLY A 576 3.74 -1.77 10.33
C GLY A 576 3.08 -2.05 11.69
N ALA A 577 2.30 -1.08 12.18
CA ALA A 577 1.53 -1.22 13.41
C ALA A 577 0.19 -1.96 13.23
N SER A 578 -0.16 -2.39 12.00
CA SER A 578 -1.42 -3.05 11.66
C SER A 578 -2.69 -2.19 11.72
N TYR A 579 -2.58 -0.89 11.43
CA TYR A 579 -3.72 0.05 11.34
C TYR A 579 -4.05 0.51 9.91
N ALA A 580 -3.29 0.03 8.92
CA ALA A 580 -3.52 0.26 7.50
C ALA A 580 -3.17 -0.98 6.65
N GLY A 581 -3.58 -0.99 5.37
CA GLY A 581 -3.31 -2.09 4.43
C GLY A 581 -3.10 -1.64 2.98
N GLY A 582 -2.66 -0.40 2.78
CA GLY A 582 -2.38 0.18 1.47
C GLY A 582 -2.15 1.68 1.57
N ILE A 583 -1.62 2.28 0.49
CA ILE A 583 -1.17 3.69 0.42
C ILE A 583 -2.22 4.66 0.96
N LEU A 584 -3.46 4.61 0.46
CA LEU A 584 -4.52 5.52 0.88
C LEU A 584 -4.84 5.37 2.37
N SER A 585 -5.05 4.13 2.84
CA SER A 585 -5.37 3.90 4.25
C SER A 585 -4.23 4.26 5.19
N ALA A 586 -2.97 4.09 4.75
CA ALA A 586 -1.79 4.47 5.50
C ALA A 586 -1.68 6.00 5.61
N GLY A 587 -1.93 6.73 4.52
CA GLY A 587 -2.00 8.19 4.53
C GLY A 587 -3.10 8.72 5.46
N VAL A 588 -4.30 8.12 5.40
CA VAL A 588 -5.42 8.44 6.31
C VAL A 588 -5.04 8.19 7.78
N ASP A 589 -4.38 7.07 8.08
CA ASP A 589 -3.91 6.79 9.43
C ASP A 589 -2.86 7.81 9.90
N GLY A 590 -1.95 8.21 9.00
CA GLY A 590 -0.97 9.25 9.26
C GLY A 590 -1.60 10.60 9.63
N ILE A 591 -2.65 11.01 8.92
CA ILE A 591 -3.41 12.24 9.26
C ILE A 591 -4.03 12.12 10.65
N LYS A 592 -4.71 11.01 10.95
CA LYS A 592 -5.35 10.80 12.25
C LYS A 592 -4.36 10.82 13.41
N VAL A 593 -3.20 10.18 13.24
CA VAL A 593 -2.14 10.17 14.25
C VAL A 593 -1.56 11.58 14.45
N ALA A 594 -1.33 12.32 13.37
CA ALA A 594 -0.87 13.70 13.46
C ALA A 594 -1.85 14.60 14.23
N GLU A 595 -3.15 14.46 13.97
CA GLU A 595 -4.19 15.21 14.68
C GLU A 595 -4.23 14.86 16.17
N ALA A 596 -4.19 13.57 16.52
CA ALA A 596 -4.19 13.12 17.92
C ALA A 596 -2.95 13.60 18.67
N LEU A 597 -1.77 13.47 18.05
CA LEU A 597 -0.51 13.95 18.60
C LEU A 597 -0.54 15.47 18.79
N ALA A 598 -0.97 16.23 17.78
CA ALA A 598 -1.07 17.68 17.85
C ALA A 598 -2.05 18.14 18.95
N HIS A 599 -3.20 17.48 19.07
CA HIS A 599 -4.16 17.74 20.14
C HIS A 599 -3.55 17.46 21.51
N HIS A 600 -2.81 16.37 21.67
CA HIS A 600 -2.13 16.04 22.93
C HIS A 600 -1.05 17.08 23.29
N ILE A 601 -0.26 17.56 22.33
CA ILE A 601 0.74 18.63 22.61
C ILE A 601 0.07 19.93 23.09
N VAL A 602 -1.11 20.28 22.54
CA VAL A 602 -1.76 21.56 22.85
C VAL A 602 -2.60 21.51 24.13
N HIS A 603 -3.16 20.34 24.47
CA HIS A 603 -4.16 20.20 25.53
C HIS A 603 -3.82 19.18 26.62
N GLY A 604 -2.76 18.40 26.44
CA GLY A 604 -2.41 17.23 27.27
C GLY A 604 -1.37 17.46 28.35
#